data_AF-A0A2T1GGR1-F1
#
_entry.id   AF-A0A2T1GGR1-F1
#
_cell.length_a   1.000
_cell.length_b   1.000
_cell.length_c   1.000
_cell.angle_alpha   90.00
_cell.angle_beta   90.00
_cell.angle_gamma   90.00
#
_symmetry.space_group_name_H-M   'P 1'
#
loop_
_entity.id
_entity.type
_entity.pdbx_description
1 polymer ?
#
loop_
_entity_poly.entity_id
_entity_poly.type
_entity_poly.pdbx_seq_one_letter_code
_entity_poly.pdbx_strand_id
1 'polypeptide(L)'
;MIDLESPLWSNLTCSAGGNGEMAADLLKQIQQGNGTDDVYGELYHQVCHQGNIGRDSNLAYAVVPHLVKIAQQVTKREQVWPLNIVASVVTSRLVYPEGSGAIPIDLQEDYELACNSALEITLHALRETGYEQDDSIFLLATVAALHGHGDLAMLMLNGGSELNCPFCGEEIRYANL
;
A
#
# COMPACT_ATOMS: atom_id res chain seq x y z
N MET A 1 2.06 -13.76 11.24
CA MET A 1 1.04 -13.14 10.38
C MET A 1 -0.31 -13.75 10.75
N ILE A 2 -1.39 -12.97 10.89
CA ILE A 2 -2.72 -13.53 11.22
C ILE A 2 -3.19 -14.46 10.09
N ASP A 3 -3.66 -15.65 10.43
CA ASP A 3 -4.27 -16.58 9.48
C ASP A 3 -5.58 -16.00 8.88
N LEU A 4 -5.83 -16.17 7.58
CA LEU A 4 -7.00 -15.59 6.91
C LEU A 4 -8.34 -16.22 7.34
N GLU A 5 -8.33 -17.41 7.95
CA GLU A 5 -9.51 -18.04 8.55
C GLU A 5 -9.67 -17.72 10.04
N SER A 6 -8.76 -16.93 10.60
CA SER A 6 -8.80 -16.58 12.02
C SER A 6 -10.01 -15.70 12.36
N PRO A 7 -10.74 -15.96 13.44
CA PRO A 7 -11.81 -15.06 13.90
C PRO A 7 -11.27 -13.70 14.38
N LEU A 8 -9.94 -13.56 14.54
CA LEU A 8 -9.31 -12.30 14.95
C LEU A 8 -9.56 -11.15 13.97
N TRP A 9 -9.81 -11.44 12.69
CA TRP A 9 -10.14 -10.41 11.70
C TRP A 9 -11.38 -9.58 12.08
N SER A 10 -12.36 -10.21 12.74
CA SER A 10 -13.56 -9.52 13.25
C SER A 10 -13.28 -8.50 14.37
N ASN A 11 -12.11 -8.57 15.00
CA ASN A 11 -11.68 -7.65 16.06
C ASN A 11 -10.79 -6.52 15.53
N LEU A 12 -10.36 -6.58 14.26
CA LEU A 12 -9.58 -5.51 13.64
C LEU A 12 -10.50 -4.37 13.24
N THR A 13 -10.05 -3.13 13.45
CA THR A 13 -10.79 -1.92 13.10
C THR A 13 -10.31 -1.39 11.75
N CYS A 14 -11.24 -1.14 10.84
CA CYS A 14 -10.96 -0.60 9.50
C CYS A 14 -10.91 0.93 9.49
N SER A 15 -10.21 1.49 8.50
CA SER A 15 -10.15 2.93 8.28
C SER A 15 -11.52 3.53 7.90
N ALA A 16 -12.31 2.80 7.10
CA ALA A 16 -13.67 3.16 6.69
C ALA A 16 -14.75 2.89 7.76
N GLY A 17 -14.36 2.34 8.92
CA GLY A 17 -15.28 1.80 9.92
C GLY A 17 -15.65 0.33 9.66
N GLY A 18 -16.21 -0.34 10.68
CA GLY A 18 -16.48 -1.79 10.61
C GLY A 18 -15.31 -2.64 11.08
N ASN A 19 -15.25 -3.89 10.59
CA ASN A 19 -14.25 -4.88 11.00
C ASN A 19 -13.45 -5.47 9.81
N GLY A 20 -12.38 -6.20 10.11
CA GLY A 20 -11.46 -6.74 9.12
C GLY A 20 -11.92 -7.97 8.35
N GLU A 21 -13.14 -8.50 8.54
CA GLU A 21 -13.57 -9.74 7.88
C GLU A 21 -13.60 -9.60 6.35
N MET A 22 -14.11 -8.48 5.85
CA MET A 22 -14.13 -8.21 4.40
C MET A 22 -12.72 -8.18 3.80
N ALA A 23 -11.77 -7.55 4.50
CA ALA A 23 -10.38 -7.51 4.04
C ALA A 23 -9.75 -8.93 3.99
N ALA A 24 -10.07 -9.79 4.95
CA ALA A 24 -9.64 -11.18 4.93
C ALA A 24 -10.18 -11.94 3.71
N ASP A 25 -11.47 -11.76 3.39
CA ASP A 25 -12.10 -12.39 2.23
C ASP A 25 -11.54 -11.88 0.90
N LEU A 26 -11.27 -10.58 0.79
CA LEU A 26 -10.61 -9.98 -0.38
C LEU A 26 -9.19 -10.53 -0.55
N LEU A 27 -8.42 -10.65 0.53
CA LEU A 27 -7.08 -11.26 0.49
C LEU A 27 -7.13 -12.73 0.04
N LYS A 28 -8.13 -13.52 0.48
CA LYS A 28 -8.34 -14.89 -0.01
C LYS A 28 -8.64 -14.91 -1.50
N GLN A 29 -9.52 -14.04 -1.98
CA GLN A 29 -9.84 -13.94 -3.40
C GLN A 29 -8.60 -13.62 -4.23
N ILE A 30 -7.78 -12.67 -3.79
CA ILE A 30 -6.52 -12.32 -4.46
C ILE A 30 -5.56 -13.52 -4.47
N GLN A 31 -5.37 -14.22 -3.34
CA GLN A 31 -4.52 -15.41 -3.25
C GLN A 31 -4.98 -16.57 -4.14
N GLN A 32 -6.27 -16.62 -4.47
CA GLN A 32 -6.86 -17.61 -5.38
C GLN A 32 -6.79 -17.20 -6.86
N GLY A 33 -6.13 -16.08 -7.17
CA GLY A 33 -5.98 -15.57 -8.54
C GLY A 33 -7.14 -14.71 -9.05
N ASN A 34 -8.06 -14.29 -8.16
CA ASN A 34 -9.20 -13.43 -8.50
C ASN A 34 -8.95 -11.95 -8.13
N GLY A 35 -7.69 -11.51 -8.11
CA GLY A 35 -7.31 -10.14 -7.78
C GLY A 35 -7.48 -9.17 -8.95
N THR A 36 -8.71 -8.77 -9.25
CA THR A 36 -9.00 -7.71 -10.22
C THR A 36 -8.73 -6.32 -9.64
N ASP A 37 -8.67 -5.29 -10.48
CA ASP A 37 -8.53 -3.89 -10.04
C ASP A 37 -9.62 -3.48 -9.04
N ASP A 38 -10.86 -3.93 -9.24
CA ASP A 38 -11.97 -3.68 -8.30
C ASP A 38 -11.74 -4.32 -6.93
N VAL A 39 -11.19 -5.55 -6.90
CA VAL A 39 -10.90 -6.27 -5.65
C VAL A 39 -9.76 -5.59 -4.89
N TYR A 40 -8.71 -5.14 -5.59
CA TYR A 40 -7.64 -4.37 -4.98
C TYR A 40 -8.10 -2.99 -4.54
N GLY A 41 -8.96 -2.32 -5.32
CA GLY A 41 -9.55 -1.03 -4.99
C GLY A 41 -10.41 -1.10 -3.73
N GLU A 42 -11.23 -2.14 -3.60
CA GLU A 42 -12.02 -2.36 -2.39
C GLU A 42 -11.11 -2.67 -1.19
N LEU A 43 -10.10 -3.53 -1.34
CA LEU A 43 -9.14 -3.81 -0.27
C LEU A 43 -8.40 -2.53 0.16
N TYR A 44 -8.02 -1.69 -0.81
CA TYR A 44 -7.42 -0.40 -0.54
C TYR A 44 -8.36 0.49 0.28
N HIS A 45 -9.65 0.58 -0.05
CA HIS A 45 -10.63 1.36 0.74
C HIS A 45 -10.82 0.85 2.16
N GLN A 46 -10.73 -0.46 2.39
CA GLN A 46 -10.80 -1.02 3.74
C GLN A 46 -9.57 -0.60 4.58
N VAL A 47 -8.39 -0.62 3.96
CA VAL A 47 -7.10 -0.32 4.60
C VAL A 47 -6.82 1.17 4.75
N CYS A 48 -7.18 1.96 3.74
CA CYS A 48 -6.94 3.39 3.61
C CYS A 48 -8.24 4.08 3.17
N HIS A 49 -8.78 4.94 4.04
CA HIS A 49 -9.95 5.75 3.71
C HIS A 49 -9.50 7.21 3.55
N GLN A 50 -9.74 7.79 2.37
CA GLN A 50 -9.30 9.16 2.01
C GLN A 50 -7.79 9.37 2.17
N GLY A 51 -6.99 8.36 1.80
CA GLY A 51 -5.52 8.44 1.82
C GLY A 51 -4.89 8.33 3.22
N ASN A 52 -5.65 7.92 4.24
CA ASN A 52 -5.16 7.71 5.59
C ASN A 52 -5.65 6.37 6.15
N ILE A 53 -4.81 5.67 6.92
CA ILE A 53 -5.20 4.43 7.60
C ILE A 53 -6.09 4.66 8.82
N GLY A 54 -6.11 5.88 9.38
CA GLY A 54 -6.96 6.25 10.50
C GLY A 54 -6.36 5.91 11.88
N ARG A 55 -6.76 6.71 12.88
CA ARG A 55 -6.13 6.71 14.21
C ARG A 55 -6.38 5.43 15.00
N ASP A 56 -7.58 4.87 14.84
CA ASP A 56 -8.00 3.69 15.59
C ASP A 56 -7.93 2.40 14.75
N SER A 57 -7.44 2.49 13.50
CA SER A 57 -7.30 1.31 12.65
C SER A 57 -6.05 0.53 12.97
N ASN A 58 -6.22 -0.78 13.10
CA ASN A 58 -5.15 -1.76 13.13
C ASN A 58 -5.20 -2.75 11.96
N LEU A 59 -6.24 -2.67 11.11
CA LEU A 59 -6.40 -3.53 9.95
C LEU A 59 -5.20 -3.43 8.99
N ALA A 60 -4.76 -2.21 8.70
CA ALA A 60 -3.66 -1.95 7.76
C ALA A 60 -2.40 -2.76 8.09
N TYR A 61 -2.08 -2.88 9.38
CA TYR A 61 -0.94 -3.62 9.88
C TYR A 61 -1.07 -5.13 9.67
N ALA A 62 -2.27 -5.68 9.81
CA ALA A 62 -2.54 -7.09 9.58
C ALA A 62 -2.54 -7.45 8.09
N VAL A 63 -2.93 -6.51 7.21
CA VAL A 63 -3.03 -6.72 5.76
C VAL A 63 -1.66 -6.71 5.07
N VAL A 64 -0.74 -5.83 5.49
CA VAL A 64 0.58 -5.67 4.82
C VAL A 64 1.35 -6.99 4.64
N PRO A 65 1.50 -7.87 5.66
CA PRO A 65 2.19 -9.14 5.47
C PRO A 65 1.58 -10.03 4.37
N HIS A 66 0.25 -10.02 4.22
CA HIS A 66 -0.43 -10.79 3.18
C HIS A 66 -0.21 -10.20 1.79
N LEU A 67 -0.25 -8.87 1.65
CA LEU A 67 0.05 -8.18 0.39
C LEU A 67 1.48 -8.48 -0.09
N VAL A 68 2.43 -8.47 0.83
CA VAL A 68 3.84 -8.79 0.50
C VAL A 68 3.98 -10.24 0.07
N LYS A 69 3.32 -11.17 0.76
CA LYS A 69 3.27 -12.58 0.34
C LYS A 69 2.65 -12.75 -1.05
N ILE A 70 1.58 -12.03 -1.36
CA ILE A 70 0.95 -12.02 -2.69
C ILE A 70 1.95 -11.50 -3.74
N ALA A 71 2.61 -10.37 -3.49
CA ALA A 71 3.61 -9.80 -4.39
C ALA A 71 4.75 -10.79 -4.71
N GLN A 72 5.15 -11.64 -3.77
CA GLN A 72 6.17 -12.67 -4.02
C GLN A 72 5.71 -13.80 -4.96
N GLN A 73 4.41 -14.01 -5.12
CA GLN A 73 3.82 -15.17 -5.79
C GLN A 73 3.23 -14.86 -7.16
N VAL A 74 3.00 -13.58 -7.46
CA VAL A 74 2.39 -13.13 -8.72
C VAL A 74 3.43 -12.69 -9.75
N THR A 75 2.99 -12.51 -11.00
CA THR A 75 3.88 -12.02 -12.05
C THR A 75 4.33 -10.59 -11.78
N LYS A 76 5.44 -10.20 -12.43
CA LYS A 76 6.05 -8.88 -12.31
C LYS A 76 5.05 -7.70 -12.37
N ARG A 77 4.08 -7.74 -13.29
CA ARG A 77 3.09 -6.65 -13.46
C ARG A 77 2.04 -6.67 -12.34
N GLU A 78 1.62 -7.85 -11.92
CA GLU A 78 0.63 -8.03 -10.85
C GLU A 78 1.16 -7.64 -9.46
N GLN A 79 2.47 -7.49 -9.29
CA GLN A 79 3.09 -7.03 -8.05
C GLN A 79 2.78 -5.57 -7.71
N VAL A 80 2.43 -4.74 -8.71
CA VAL A 80 2.31 -3.29 -8.53
C VAL A 80 1.19 -2.95 -7.54
N TRP A 81 0.00 -3.53 -7.70
CA TRP A 81 -1.13 -3.31 -6.80
C TRP A 81 -0.84 -3.59 -5.32
N PRO A 82 -0.39 -4.81 -4.94
CA PRO A 82 -0.12 -5.09 -3.54
C PRO A 82 0.98 -4.20 -2.96
N LEU A 83 2.03 -3.89 -3.73
CA LEU A 83 3.10 -2.99 -3.31
C LEU A 83 2.62 -1.54 -3.15
N ASN A 84 1.74 -1.06 -4.02
CA ASN A 84 1.14 0.28 -3.93
C ASN A 84 0.29 0.45 -2.66
N ILE A 85 -0.47 -0.57 -2.27
CA ILE A 85 -1.23 -0.56 -1.01
C ILE A 85 -0.26 -0.53 0.18
N VAL A 86 0.82 -1.33 0.16
CA VAL A 86 1.88 -1.27 1.19
C VAL A 86 2.49 0.13 1.29
N ALA A 87 2.84 0.74 0.16
CA ALA A 87 3.38 2.10 0.11
C ALA A 87 2.43 3.11 0.74
N SER A 88 1.13 2.99 0.46
CA SER A 88 0.10 3.88 0.99
C SER A 88 -0.02 3.77 2.51
N VAL A 89 0.00 2.54 3.06
CA VAL A 89 0.00 2.31 4.52
C VAL A 89 1.22 2.95 5.17
N VAL A 90 2.42 2.66 4.66
CA VAL A 90 3.67 3.20 5.23
C VAL A 90 3.71 4.72 5.13
N THR A 91 3.32 5.27 3.99
CA THR A 91 3.26 6.72 3.75
C THR A 91 2.30 7.41 4.70
N SER A 92 1.09 6.88 4.88
CA SER A 92 0.10 7.42 5.82
C SER A 92 0.69 7.56 7.22
N ARG A 93 1.44 6.55 7.69
CA ARG A 93 2.05 6.58 9.03
C ARG A 93 3.13 7.65 9.18
N LEU A 94 3.92 7.86 8.14
CA LEU A 94 5.01 8.81 8.16
C LEU A 94 4.49 10.26 8.12
N VAL A 95 3.47 10.52 7.30
CA VAL A 95 2.92 11.86 7.08
C VAL A 95 1.86 12.25 8.10
N TYR A 96 1.09 11.28 8.61
CA TYR A 96 0.04 11.50 9.59
C TYR A 96 0.30 10.69 10.88
N PRO A 97 1.39 10.94 11.63
CA PRO A 97 1.76 10.13 12.78
C PRO A 97 0.72 10.17 13.92
N GLU A 98 0.03 11.30 14.11
CA GLU A 98 -1.07 11.39 15.11
C GLU A 98 -2.39 10.80 14.60
N GLY A 99 -2.56 10.78 13.27
CA GLY A 99 -3.74 10.26 12.58
C GLY A 99 -3.63 8.79 12.20
N SER A 100 -2.47 8.17 12.40
CA SER A 100 -2.22 6.75 12.15
C SER A 100 -2.02 6.06 13.48
N GLY A 101 -2.87 5.08 13.79
CA GLY A 101 -2.76 4.34 15.06
C GLY A 101 -1.39 3.72 15.27
N ALA A 102 -0.96 3.54 16.52
CA ALA A 102 0.27 2.79 16.80
C ALA A 102 0.14 1.35 16.28
N ILE A 103 1.26 0.75 15.86
CA ILE A 103 1.27 -0.66 15.48
C ILE A 103 1.01 -1.50 16.74
N PRO A 104 0.00 -2.37 16.77
CA PRO A 104 -0.19 -3.30 17.87
C PRO A 104 1.03 -4.22 18.03
N ILE A 105 1.43 -4.49 19.27
CA ILE A 105 2.64 -5.27 19.59
C ILE A 105 2.61 -6.68 18.98
N ASP A 106 1.43 -7.27 18.86
CA ASP A 106 1.18 -8.59 18.27
C ASP A 106 1.24 -8.60 16.73
N LEU A 107 1.20 -7.43 16.09
CA LEU A 107 1.34 -7.29 14.62
C LEU A 107 2.69 -6.71 14.20
N GLN A 108 3.44 -6.16 15.16
CA GLN A 108 4.64 -5.36 14.88
C GLN A 108 5.71 -6.14 14.12
N GLU A 109 6.10 -7.32 14.61
CA GLU A 109 7.17 -8.13 14.01
C GLU A 109 6.83 -8.52 12.56
N ASP A 110 5.63 -9.04 12.32
CA ASP A 110 5.19 -9.43 10.99
C ASP A 110 5.15 -8.25 10.02
N TYR A 111 4.64 -7.10 10.48
CA TYR A 111 4.56 -5.89 9.68
C TYR A 111 5.95 -5.37 9.31
N GLU A 112 6.89 -5.32 10.25
CA GLU A 112 8.25 -4.84 10.02
C GLU A 112 9.02 -5.76 9.07
N LEU A 113 8.92 -7.08 9.26
CA LEU A 113 9.50 -8.06 8.34
C LEU A 113 8.91 -7.93 6.93
N ALA A 114 7.59 -7.75 6.82
CA ALA A 114 6.92 -7.55 5.55
C ALA A 114 7.38 -6.26 4.85
N CYS A 115 7.56 -5.16 5.58
CA CYS A 115 8.10 -3.91 5.02
C CYS A 115 9.50 -4.09 4.44
N ASN A 116 10.38 -4.82 5.14
CA ASN A 116 11.72 -5.13 4.63
C ASN A 116 11.67 -5.97 3.36
N SER A 117 10.84 -7.02 3.34
CA SER A 117 10.65 -7.84 2.13
C SER A 117 10.02 -7.05 0.98
N ALA A 118 9.07 -6.17 1.25
CA ALA A 118 8.46 -5.28 0.25
C ALA A 118 9.52 -4.40 -0.42
N LEU A 119 10.47 -3.88 0.37
CA LEU A 119 11.56 -3.06 -0.16
C LEU A 119 12.45 -3.87 -1.11
N GLU A 120 12.83 -5.09 -0.73
CA GLU A 120 13.64 -5.96 -1.58
C GLU A 120 12.94 -6.31 -2.90
N ILE A 121 11.64 -6.68 -2.84
CA ILE A 121 10.83 -6.99 -4.03
C ILE A 121 10.74 -5.77 -4.94
N THR A 122 10.46 -4.59 -4.37
CA THR A 122 10.31 -3.34 -5.13
C THR A 122 11.62 -2.92 -5.79
N LEU A 123 12.75 -3.02 -5.08
CA LEU A 123 14.07 -2.73 -5.63
C LEU A 123 14.46 -3.70 -6.76
N HIS A 124 14.08 -4.97 -6.64
CA HIS A 124 14.24 -5.92 -7.73
C HIS A 124 13.37 -5.54 -8.94
N ALA A 125 12.08 -5.26 -8.71
CA ALA A 125 11.15 -4.83 -9.75
C ALA A 125 11.68 -3.61 -10.52
N LEU A 126 12.18 -2.58 -9.85
CA LEU A 126 12.71 -1.37 -10.49
C LEU A 126 13.94 -1.58 -11.39
N ARG A 127 14.63 -2.72 -11.28
CA ARG A 127 15.75 -3.07 -12.19
C ARG A 127 15.26 -3.63 -13.52
N GLU A 128 14.01 -4.06 -13.59
CA GLU A 128 13.43 -4.76 -14.72
C GLU A 128 12.73 -3.77 -15.67
N THR A 129 12.89 -3.94 -16.98
CA THR A 129 12.25 -3.06 -18.00
C THR A 129 10.81 -3.47 -18.32
N GLY A 130 10.00 -2.53 -18.85
CA GLY A 130 8.66 -2.84 -19.39
C GLY A 130 7.48 -2.58 -18.45
N TYR A 131 7.71 -1.84 -17.35
CA TYR A 131 6.62 -1.23 -16.60
C TYR A 131 6.07 -0.02 -17.34
N GLU A 132 4.78 0.25 -17.14
CA GLU A 132 4.21 1.54 -17.54
C GLU A 132 4.73 2.66 -16.64
N GLN A 133 4.52 3.90 -17.06
CA GLN A 133 4.99 5.07 -16.30
C GLN A 133 4.36 5.09 -14.90
N ASP A 134 3.06 4.86 -14.81
CA ASP A 134 2.31 4.87 -13.55
C ASP A 134 2.77 3.76 -12.61
N ASP A 135 2.98 2.54 -13.14
CA ASP A 135 3.56 1.42 -12.39
C ASP A 135 4.93 1.80 -11.79
N SER A 136 5.77 2.46 -12.59
CA SER A 136 7.10 2.89 -12.17
C SER A 136 7.02 3.94 -11.06
N ILE A 137 6.06 4.87 -11.15
CA ILE A 137 5.79 5.87 -10.10
C ILE A 137 5.38 5.17 -8.79
N PHE A 138 4.49 4.18 -8.84
CA PHE A 138 4.08 3.43 -7.65
C PHE A 138 5.24 2.63 -7.02
N LEU A 139 6.09 2.01 -7.83
CA LEU A 139 7.27 1.31 -7.30
C LEU A 139 8.27 2.29 -6.66
N LEU A 140 8.52 3.44 -7.28
CA LEU A 140 9.36 4.49 -6.69
C LEU A 140 8.76 5.05 -5.39
N ALA A 141 7.45 5.27 -5.36
CA ALA A 141 6.74 5.70 -4.15
C ALA A 141 6.87 4.67 -3.02
N THR A 142 6.80 3.38 -3.36
CA THR A 142 6.99 2.27 -2.43
C THR A 142 8.40 2.30 -1.82
N VAL A 143 9.44 2.48 -2.63
CA VAL A 143 10.82 2.64 -2.13
C VAL A 143 10.93 3.88 -1.23
N ALA A 144 10.41 5.03 -1.66
CA ALA A 144 10.46 6.26 -0.88
C ALA A 144 9.79 6.09 0.49
N ALA A 145 8.61 5.47 0.53
CA ALA A 145 7.87 5.21 1.76
C ALA A 145 8.67 4.30 2.71
N LEU A 146 9.18 3.17 2.20
CA LEU A 146 9.91 2.18 3.00
C LEU A 146 11.28 2.68 3.48
N HIS A 147 11.87 3.67 2.82
CA HIS A 147 13.07 4.37 3.29
C HIS A 147 12.78 5.53 4.26
N GLY A 148 11.52 5.78 4.61
CA GLY A 148 11.13 6.84 5.55
C GLY A 148 10.93 8.21 4.90
N HIS A 149 10.92 8.31 3.58
CA HIS A 149 10.66 9.56 2.84
C HIS A 149 9.16 9.75 2.58
N GLY A 150 8.38 9.89 3.65
CA GLY A 150 6.92 9.97 3.60
C GLY A 150 6.38 11.05 2.66
N ASP A 151 6.90 12.28 2.74
CA ASP A 151 6.44 13.39 1.87
C ASP A 151 6.70 13.12 0.38
N LEU A 152 7.84 12.50 0.05
CA LEU A 152 8.19 12.14 -1.33
C LEU A 152 7.26 11.03 -1.84
N ALA A 153 7.01 10.02 -1.00
CA ALA A 153 6.07 8.96 -1.33
C ALA A 153 4.65 9.52 -1.53
N MET A 154 4.21 10.43 -0.65
CA MET A 154 2.91 11.10 -0.75
C MET A 154 2.78 11.89 -2.06
N LEU A 155 3.83 12.62 -2.46
CA LEU A 155 3.86 13.34 -3.73
C LEU A 155 3.71 12.39 -4.92
N MET A 156 4.44 11.27 -4.92
CA MET A 156 4.37 10.28 -6.01
C MET A 156 3.01 9.59 -6.07
N LEU A 157 2.44 9.22 -4.92
CA LEU A 157 1.14 8.55 -4.82
C LEU A 157 -0.03 9.44 -5.25
N ASN A 158 0.03 10.76 -4.99
CA ASN A 158 -1.08 11.69 -5.28
C ASN A 158 -0.87 12.57 -6.52
N GLY A 159 0.37 12.66 -7.04
CA GLY A 159 0.74 13.77 -7.90
C GLY A 159 1.77 13.44 -8.97
N GLY A 160 2.08 12.17 -9.23
CA GLY A 160 2.97 11.80 -10.33
C GLY A 160 2.48 12.25 -11.72
N SER A 161 1.18 12.52 -11.88
CA SER A 161 0.53 12.90 -13.14
C SER A 161 0.09 14.37 -13.23
N GLU A 162 -0.11 15.07 -12.12
CA GLU A 162 -0.62 16.47 -12.10
C GLU A 162 0.24 17.36 -11.19
N LEU A 163 1.50 17.53 -11.53
CA LEU A 163 2.34 18.55 -10.89
C LEU A 163 1.93 19.92 -11.43
N ASN A 164 1.49 20.86 -10.60
CA ASN A 164 1.25 22.25 -11.01
C ASN A 164 2.36 23.16 -10.49
N CYS A 165 2.79 24.13 -11.30
CA CYS A 165 3.77 25.13 -10.90
C CYS A 165 3.21 26.01 -9.77
N PRO A 166 3.87 26.16 -8.61
CA PRO A 166 3.34 26.93 -7.49
C PRO A 166 3.28 28.45 -7.74
N PHE A 167 3.90 28.95 -8.82
CA PHE A 167 3.89 30.36 -9.17
C PHE A 167 2.80 30.73 -10.18
N CYS A 168 2.58 29.91 -11.21
CA CYS A 168 1.61 30.20 -12.27
C CYS A 168 0.39 29.27 -12.28
N GLY A 169 0.41 28.17 -11.52
CA GLY A 169 -0.66 27.17 -11.49
C GLY A 169 -0.75 26.32 -12.76
N GLU A 170 0.18 26.45 -13.70
CA GLU A 170 0.20 25.63 -14.91
C GLU A 170 0.66 24.20 -14.60
N GLU A 171 0.04 23.24 -15.27
CA GLU A 171 0.45 21.85 -15.29
C GLU A 171 1.89 21.73 -15.82
N ILE A 172 2.77 21.18 -15.00
CA ILE A 172 4.15 20.83 -15.32
C ILE A 172 4.09 19.59 -16.21
N ARG A 173 4.03 19.84 -17.52
CA ARG A 173 4.12 18.81 -18.55
C ARG A 173 5.59 18.48 -18.80
N TYR A 174 5.98 17.23 -18.58
CA TYR A 174 7.26 16.73 -19.09
C TYR A 174 7.16 16.68 -20.62
N ALA A 175 8.16 17.23 -21.32
CA ALA A 175 8.13 17.34 -22.77
C ALA A 175 7.90 15.96 -23.41
N ASN A 176 6.89 15.86 -24.28
CA ASN A 176 6.65 14.67 -25.10
C ASN A 176 7.95 14.32 -25.85
N LEU A 177 8.54 13.15 -25.56
CA LEU A 177 9.61 12.55 -26.36
C LEU A 177 9.02 11.89 -27.61
#